data_AF-A0A2N5A5X5-F1
#
_entry.id   AF-A0A2N5A5X5-F1
#
_cell.length_a   1.000
_cell.length_b   1.000
_cell.length_c   1.000
_cell.angle_alpha   90.00
_cell.angle_beta   90.00
_cell.angle_gamma   90.00
#
_symmetry.space_group_name_H-M   'P 1'
#
loop_
_entity.id
_entity.type
_entity.pdbx_description
1 polymer ?
#
loop_
_entity_poly.entity_id
_entity_poly.type
_entity_poly.pdbx_seq_one_letter_code
_entity_poly.pdbx_strand_id
1 'polypeptide(L)'
;SLTVEERLALLEKQLQENTEELKSTKAELTRYRQADKANRNPVSSADEKIQPTTNSATSTIAATSSTSNKTGNSATTKVNNDLTLKEISDFVKNDIGFSYNGYFRSGWGTANHGSPKEYAIGSLGRFGNEYTSWFDLQLKQKVYDQDGKTAHAVVMLDGNVGEQYNNAVFDKDTESNLQFSDIYLTTKGFLNFAPEADFWVGKHYLPKYEIQMLDWKSVRTESGAGLGIENWKMGPGKFNVAVVRQDLNARALDYDTSGNSLQINTNALDIR
;
A
#
# COMPACT_ATOMS: atom_id res chain seq x y z
N SER A 1 14.72 -33.03 -23.09
CA SER A 1 13.70 -32.30 -22.30
C SER A 1 12.60 -33.28 -21.98
N LEU A 2 12.01 -33.25 -20.77
CA LEU A 2 10.88 -34.13 -20.46
C LEU A 2 9.66 -33.76 -21.31
N THR A 3 8.94 -34.77 -21.79
CA THR A 3 7.64 -34.63 -22.47
C THR A 3 6.56 -34.12 -21.49
N VAL A 4 5.38 -33.78 -22.02
CA VAL A 4 4.23 -33.40 -21.17
C VAL A 4 3.76 -34.59 -20.32
N GLU A 5 3.81 -35.80 -20.88
CA GLU A 5 3.41 -37.04 -20.21
C GLU A 5 4.39 -37.43 -19.09
N GLU A 6 5.70 -37.30 -19.33
CA GLU A 6 6.72 -37.53 -18.30
C GLU A 6 6.60 -36.54 -17.13
N ARG A 7 6.22 -35.28 -17.41
CA ARG A 7 5.93 -34.28 -16.36
C ARG A 7 4.67 -34.60 -15.57
N LEU A 8 3.60 -35.08 -16.24
CA LEU A 8 2.37 -35.53 -15.59
C LEU A 8 2.65 -36.72 -14.66
N ALA A 9 3.35 -37.75 -15.13
CA ALA A 9 3.72 -38.90 -14.31
C ALA A 9 4.59 -38.52 -13.10
N LEU A 10 5.49 -37.54 -13.24
CA LEU A 10 6.27 -37.00 -12.12
C LEU A 10 5.39 -36.27 -11.09
N LEU A 11 4.43 -35.46 -11.56
CA LEU A 11 3.46 -34.74 -10.73
C LEU A 11 2.51 -35.69 -9.98
N GLU A 12 1.98 -36.70 -10.66
CA GLU A 12 1.11 -37.72 -10.05
C GLU A 12 1.86 -38.51 -8.97
N LYS A 13 3.13 -38.89 -9.23
CA LYS A 13 3.99 -39.52 -8.23
C LYS A 13 4.22 -38.61 -7.01
N GLN A 14 4.61 -37.36 -7.24
CA GLN A 14 4.84 -36.40 -6.14
C GLN A 14 3.56 -36.11 -5.34
N LEU A 15 2.39 -36.10 -6.00
CA LEU A 15 1.11 -35.96 -5.34
C LEU A 15 0.79 -37.17 -4.45
N GLN A 16 1.11 -38.39 -4.90
CA GLN A 16 0.96 -39.59 -4.07
C GLN A 16 1.90 -39.58 -2.86
N GLU A 17 3.20 -39.28 -3.06
CA GLU A 17 4.20 -39.20 -2.00
C GLU A 17 3.79 -38.19 -0.91
N ASN A 18 3.41 -36.97 -1.31
CA ASN A 18 2.84 -35.96 -0.39
C ASN A 18 1.55 -36.44 0.30
N THR A 19 0.70 -37.20 -0.38
CA THR A 19 -0.57 -37.70 0.20
C THR A 19 -0.30 -38.75 1.29
N GLU A 20 0.73 -39.58 1.12
CA GLU A 20 1.13 -40.60 2.11
C GLU A 20 1.80 -39.96 3.33
N GLU A 21 2.67 -38.96 3.14
CA GLU A 21 3.26 -38.16 4.23
C GLU A 21 2.20 -37.38 5.01
N LEU A 22 1.32 -36.65 4.33
CA LEU A 22 0.26 -35.86 4.96
C LEU A 22 -0.74 -36.75 5.72
N LYS A 23 -0.88 -38.03 5.34
CA LYS A 23 -1.63 -39.06 6.08
C LYS A 23 -0.88 -39.56 7.32
N SER A 24 0.43 -39.77 7.27
CA SER A 24 1.23 -40.19 8.42
C SER A 24 1.30 -39.07 9.48
N THR A 25 1.58 -37.83 9.07
CA THR A 25 1.58 -36.64 9.95
C THR A 25 0.23 -36.46 10.64
N LYS A 26 -0.89 -36.63 9.92
CA LYS A 26 -2.24 -36.56 10.53
C LYS A 26 -2.47 -37.63 11.60
N ALA A 27 -1.98 -38.85 11.39
CA ALA A 27 -2.09 -39.94 12.36
C ALA A 27 -1.23 -39.67 13.62
N GLU A 28 -0.01 -39.16 13.44
CA GLU A 28 0.89 -38.77 14.52
C GLU A 28 0.35 -37.60 15.34
N LEU A 29 -0.09 -36.52 14.69
CA LEU A 29 -0.68 -35.35 15.35
C LEU A 29 -1.97 -35.72 16.11
N THR A 30 -2.71 -36.73 15.63
CA THR A 30 -3.84 -37.31 16.36
C THR A 30 -3.40 -38.06 17.63
N ARG A 31 -2.32 -38.85 17.58
CA ARG A 31 -1.74 -39.51 18.77
C ARG A 31 -1.25 -38.49 19.79
N TYR A 32 -0.52 -37.45 19.37
CA TYR A 32 -0.08 -36.36 20.25
C TYR A 32 -1.26 -35.66 20.94
N ARG A 33 -2.36 -35.37 20.22
CA ARG A 33 -3.58 -34.79 20.79
C ARG A 33 -4.34 -35.73 21.74
N GLN A 34 -4.15 -37.05 21.63
CA GLN A 34 -4.70 -38.02 22.58
C GLN A 34 -3.81 -38.10 23.84
N ALA A 35 -2.49 -38.05 23.69
CA ALA A 35 -1.55 -38.01 24.82
C ALA A 35 -1.66 -36.73 25.66
N ASP A 36 -1.76 -35.54 25.04
CA ASP A 36 -1.97 -34.28 25.78
C ASP A 36 -3.28 -34.28 26.59
N LYS A 37 -4.34 -34.90 26.05
CA LYS A 37 -5.61 -35.07 26.78
C LYS A 37 -5.51 -36.05 27.94
N ALA A 38 -4.64 -37.05 27.88
CA ALA A 38 -4.42 -38.00 28.97
C ALA A 38 -3.61 -37.42 30.13
N ASN A 39 -2.77 -36.41 29.89
CA ASN A 39 -1.88 -35.80 30.88
C ASN A 39 -2.45 -34.58 31.62
N ARG A 40 -3.71 -34.19 31.40
CA ARG A 40 -4.34 -33.02 32.06
C ARG A 40 -5.15 -33.41 33.29
N ASN A 41 -4.53 -33.28 34.47
CA ASN A 41 -5.27 -33.21 35.73
C ASN A 41 -6.15 -31.94 35.77
N PRO A 42 -7.42 -32.03 36.21
CA PRO A 42 -8.29 -30.86 36.35
C PRO A 42 -7.97 -30.07 37.62
N VAL A 43 -7.76 -28.76 37.48
CA VAL A 43 -7.73 -27.78 38.59
C VAL A 43 -9.06 -27.04 38.60
N SER A 44 -9.62 -26.81 39.79
CA SER A 44 -11.01 -26.34 39.99
C SER A 44 -11.11 -24.89 40.48
N SER A 45 -12.11 -24.17 39.97
CA SER A 45 -12.88 -23.10 40.64
C SER A 45 -12.13 -21.85 41.16
N ALA A 46 -12.51 -20.65 40.70
CA ALA A 46 -13.54 -19.81 41.35
C ALA A 46 -13.64 -18.40 40.69
N ASP A 47 -14.77 -17.72 40.93
CA ASP A 47 -15.02 -16.26 40.96
C ASP A 47 -14.72 -15.38 39.71
N GLU A 48 -15.46 -14.30 39.39
CA GLU A 48 -16.73 -13.78 39.93
C GLU A 48 -17.53 -13.01 38.86
N LYS A 49 -18.77 -12.56 39.17
CA LYS A 49 -19.57 -11.66 38.30
C LYS A 49 -19.33 -10.18 38.66
N ILE A 50 -19.44 -9.25 37.70
CA ILE A 50 -20.01 -7.89 37.91
C ILE A 50 -20.29 -7.15 36.57
N GLN A 51 -21.45 -6.49 36.50
CA GLN A 51 -21.91 -5.44 35.55
C GLN A 51 -23.33 -4.99 35.99
N PRO A 52 -23.97 -3.91 35.49
CA PRO A 52 -23.49 -2.77 34.67
C PRO A 52 -24.02 -1.37 35.12
N THR A 53 -23.59 -0.29 34.45
CA THR A 53 -24.30 1.01 34.22
C THR A 53 -23.59 1.72 33.03
N THR A 54 -24.19 2.22 31.92
CA THR A 54 -25.19 3.30 31.66
C THR A 54 -24.72 4.69 32.10
N ASN A 55 -24.82 5.80 31.34
CA ASN A 55 -25.42 6.13 30.01
C ASN A 55 -24.91 7.55 29.60
N SER A 56 -24.92 8.11 28.37
CA SER A 56 -25.33 7.75 26.97
C SER A 56 -24.29 8.43 25.99
N ALA A 57 -24.49 9.03 24.78
CA ALA A 57 -25.62 9.37 23.90
C ALA A 57 -25.19 9.67 22.42
N THR A 58 -26.15 9.50 21.49
CA THR A 58 -26.42 10.14 20.17
C THR A 58 -25.31 10.78 19.31
N SER A 59 -25.01 10.18 18.15
CA SER A 59 -25.43 10.70 16.83
C SER A 59 -25.17 9.67 15.71
N THR A 60 -25.92 9.75 14.59
CA THR A 60 -26.00 8.68 13.57
C THR A 60 -25.70 9.15 12.15
N ILE A 61 -24.73 8.51 11.49
CA ILE A 61 -24.73 8.25 10.04
C ILE A 61 -24.30 6.78 9.85
N ALA A 62 -24.92 6.07 8.90
CA ALA A 62 -24.88 4.61 8.84
C ALA A 62 -23.82 4.03 7.90
N ALA A 63 -23.05 3.05 8.39
CA ALA A 63 -22.29 2.09 7.57
C ALA A 63 -21.79 0.89 8.41
N THR A 64 -22.61 -0.16 8.61
CA THR A 64 -22.12 -1.37 9.29
C THR A 64 -22.79 -2.70 8.87
N SER A 65 -21.93 -3.69 8.62
CA SER A 65 -22.09 -5.13 8.89
C SER A 65 -23.39 -5.87 8.53
N SER A 66 -23.24 -6.88 7.66
CA SER A 66 -24.04 -8.10 7.69
C SER A 66 -23.84 -8.85 9.03
N THR A 67 -24.86 -8.88 9.87
CA THR A 67 -24.85 -9.64 11.14
C THR A 67 -24.83 -11.15 10.90
N SER A 68 -23.78 -11.83 11.38
CA SER A 68 -23.77 -13.30 11.47
C SER A 68 -24.14 -13.76 12.89
N ASN A 69 -25.40 -14.17 13.08
CA ASN A 69 -25.86 -14.72 14.36
C ASN A 69 -25.13 -16.02 14.71
N LYS A 70 -24.65 -16.14 15.95
CA LYS A 70 -24.22 -17.43 16.52
C LYS A 70 -25.45 -18.22 16.98
N THR A 71 -25.88 -19.18 16.18
CA THR A 71 -26.67 -20.33 16.65
C THR A 71 -25.84 -21.58 16.46
N GLY A 72 -25.57 -22.31 17.55
CA GLY A 72 -24.78 -23.52 17.50
C GLY A 72 -25.59 -24.70 16.93
N ASN A 73 -24.96 -25.50 16.07
CA ASN A 73 -25.38 -26.86 15.79
C ASN A 73 -24.16 -27.70 15.41
N SER A 74 -24.02 -28.87 16.01
CA SER A 74 -22.96 -29.83 15.67
C SER A 74 -23.29 -30.51 14.35
N ALA A 75 -22.69 -30.00 13.26
CA ALA A 75 -22.75 -30.63 11.94
C ALA A 75 -21.35 -31.10 11.53
N THR A 76 -21.25 -32.29 10.94
CA THR A 76 -19.99 -32.87 10.46
C THR A 76 -19.42 -32.04 9.31
N THR A 77 -18.26 -31.43 9.53
CA THR A 77 -17.55 -30.64 8.51
C THR A 77 -17.10 -31.52 7.34
N LYS A 78 -17.93 -31.62 6.30
CA LYS A 78 -17.45 -31.97 4.97
C LYS A 78 -16.45 -30.89 4.55
N VAL A 79 -15.24 -31.31 4.20
CA VAL A 79 -14.27 -30.43 3.54
C VAL A 79 -14.69 -30.30 2.08
N ASN A 80 -15.52 -29.31 1.80
CA ASN A 80 -15.78 -28.89 0.42
C ASN A 80 -14.50 -28.19 -0.06
N ASN A 81 -13.78 -28.81 -0.98
CA ASN A 81 -12.47 -28.33 -1.47
C ASN A 81 -12.61 -27.27 -2.58
N ASP A 82 -13.77 -26.62 -2.65
CA ASP A 82 -14.16 -25.68 -3.70
C ASP A 82 -13.50 -24.31 -3.47
N LEU A 83 -12.20 -24.21 -3.80
CA LEU A 83 -11.46 -22.95 -3.80
C LEU A 83 -12.22 -21.90 -4.61
N THR A 84 -12.66 -20.84 -3.96
CA THR A 84 -13.41 -19.78 -4.64
C THR A 84 -12.51 -19.01 -5.60
N LEU A 85 -13.11 -18.44 -6.66
CA LEU A 85 -12.38 -17.53 -7.56
C LEU A 85 -11.72 -16.36 -6.81
N LYS A 86 -12.25 -15.97 -5.63
CA LYS A 86 -11.62 -14.99 -4.75
C LYS A 86 -10.35 -15.53 -4.11
N GLU A 87 -10.37 -16.73 -3.51
CA GLU A 87 -9.19 -17.34 -2.89
C GLU A 87 -8.10 -17.63 -3.92
N ILE A 88 -8.47 -18.07 -5.13
CA ILE A 88 -7.52 -18.24 -6.25
C ILE A 88 -6.95 -16.88 -6.67
N SER A 89 -7.79 -15.83 -6.80
CA SER A 89 -7.33 -14.48 -7.14
C SER A 89 -6.39 -13.89 -6.08
N ASP A 90 -6.68 -14.10 -4.79
CA ASP A 90 -5.87 -13.58 -3.70
C ASP A 90 -4.57 -14.39 -3.52
N PHE A 91 -4.60 -15.72 -3.73
CA PHE A 91 -3.39 -16.54 -3.83
C PHE A 91 -2.48 -16.04 -4.96
N VAL A 92 -3.01 -15.89 -6.18
CA VAL A 92 -2.24 -15.44 -7.35
C VAL A 92 -1.68 -14.02 -7.16
N LYS A 93 -2.42 -13.09 -6.54
CA LYS A 93 -1.89 -11.76 -6.18
C LYS A 93 -0.73 -11.85 -5.17
N ASN A 94 -0.87 -12.69 -4.14
CA ASN A 94 0.14 -12.85 -3.08
C ASN A 94 1.40 -13.54 -3.60
N ASP A 95 1.27 -14.48 -4.53
CA ASP A 95 2.35 -15.23 -5.19
C ASP A 95 3.12 -14.34 -6.17
N ILE A 96 2.43 -13.70 -7.13
CA ILE A 96 3.04 -12.73 -8.06
C ILE A 96 3.64 -11.54 -7.28
N GLY A 97 2.99 -11.13 -6.18
CA GLY A 97 3.43 -10.02 -5.34
C GLY A 97 3.33 -8.64 -6.01
N PHE A 98 2.71 -8.55 -7.19
CA PHE A 98 2.48 -7.30 -7.91
C PHE A 98 1.18 -6.63 -7.48
N SER A 99 1.21 -5.32 -7.38
CA SER A 99 0.04 -4.49 -7.10
C SER A 99 0.12 -3.15 -7.84
N TYR A 100 -1.04 -2.66 -8.24
CA TYR A 100 -1.23 -1.31 -8.78
C TYR A 100 -2.17 -0.55 -7.85
N ASN A 101 -1.84 0.72 -7.59
CA ASN A 101 -2.69 1.69 -6.92
C ASN A 101 -2.55 3.04 -7.62
N GLY A 102 -3.54 3.93 -7.51
CA GLY A 102 -3.50 5.19 -8.23
C GLY A 102 -4.72 6.07 -8.07
N TYR A 103 -4.65 7.23 -8.71
CA TYR A 103 -5.71 8.20 -8.88
C TYR A 103 -5.73 8.65 -10.35
N PHE A 104 -6.90 9.00 -10.88
CA PHE A 104 -6.95 9.72 -12.15
C PHE A 104 -8.18 10.63 -12.22
N ARG A 105 -8.07 11.67 -13.05
CA ARG A 105 -9.18 12.46 -13.57
C ARG A 105 -9.05 12.54 -15.08
N SER A 106 -10.19 12.65 -15.76
CA SER A 106 -10.31 12.93 -17.19
C SER A 106 -11.72 13.47 -17.42
N GLY A 107 -11.91 14.32 -18.42
CA GLY A 107 -13.19 15.00 -18.59
C GLY A 107 -13.53 15.39 -20.02
N TRP A 108 -14.48 16.31 -20.10
CA TRP A 108 -14.80 17.06 -21.31
C TRP A 108 -15.48 18.36 -20.89
N GLY A 109 -15.13 19.45 -21.56
CA GLY A 109 -15.74 20.75 -21.33
C GLY A 109 -15.56 21.67 -22.55
N THR A 110 -16.44 22.66 -22.66
CA THR A 110 -16.41 23.66 -23.74
C THR A 110 -16.55 25.06 -23.15
N ALA A 111 -15.84 26.03 -23.73
CA ALA A 111 -15.99 27.44 -23.41
C ALA A 111 -16.32 28.25 -24.67
N ASN A 112 -16.74 29.49 -24.49
CA ASN A 112 -17.11 30.40 -25.58
C ASN A 112 -15.92 31.08 -26.28
N HIS A 113 -14.69 30.89 -25.79
CA HIS A 113 -13.47 31.50 -26.30
C HIS A 113 -12.31 30.50 -26.41
N GLY A 114 -12.56 29.36 -27.08
CA GLY A 114 -11.61 28.26 -27.21
C GLY A 114 -11.72 27.25 -26.06
N SER A 115 -10.61 26.59 -25.72
CA SER A 115 -10.60 25.57 -24.66
C SER A 115 -10.84 26.19 -23.28
N PRO A 116 -11.60 25.52 -22.39
CA PRO A 116 -11.75 25.93 -20.99
C PRO A 116 -10.42 26.18 -20.27
N LYS A 117 -10.44 27.06 -19.27
CA LYS A 117 -9.30 27.40 -18.42
C LYS A 117 -9.73 27.51 -16.97
N GLU A 118 -8.94 26.91 -16.10
CA GLU A 118 -9.20 26.77 -14.66
C GLU A 118 -9.12 28.14 -13.96
N TYR A 119 -9.97 28.38 -12.96
CA TYR A 119 -10.06 29.66 -12.28
C TYR A 119 -9.87 29.52 -10.76
N ALA A 120 -8.94 30.30 -10.19
CA ALA A 120 -8.62 30.31 -8.75
C ALA A 120 -8.33 28.90 -8.17
N ILE A 121 -7.48 28.14 -8.87
CA ILE A 121 -6.92 26.84 -8.46
C ILE A 121 -6.41 26.93 -7.02
N GLY A 122 -6.67 25.90 -6.19
CA GLY A 122 -6.29 25.91 -4.77
C GLY A 122 -7.16 26.80 -3.86
N SER A 123 -8.16 27.52 -4.39
CA SER A 123 -8.97 28.47 -3.60
C SER A 123 -10.49 28.38 -3.84
N LEU A 124 -10.97 28.42 -5.09
CA LEU A 124 -12.42 28.34 -5.37
C LEU A 124 -12.98 26.91 -5.23
N GLY A 125 -12.12 25.91 -5.41
CA GLY A 125 -12.49 24.50 -5.44
C GLY A 125 -12.50 23.92 -6.86
N ARG A 126 -12.42 22.59 -6.92
CA ARG A 126 -12.09 21.84 -8.14
C ARG A 126 -13.29 21.35 -8.96
N PHE A 127 -14.48 21.32 -8.37
CA PHE A 127 -15.66 20.71 -8.99
C PHE A 127 -16.09 21.48 -10.25
N GLY A 128 -15.93 20.87 -11.42
CA GLY A 128 -16.23 21.49 -12.72
C GLY A 128 -15.24 22.57 -13.17
N ASN A 129 -14.08 22.67 -12.51
CA ASN A 129 -13.08 23.74 -12.64
C ASN A 129 -11.68 23.18 -12.96
N GLU A 130 -11.63 21.96 -13.52
CA GLU A 130 -10.40 21.26 -13.91
C GLU A 130 -10.56 20.75 -15.33
N TYR A 131 -9.61 21.05 -16.22
CA TYR A 131 -9.77 20.90 -17.68
C TYR A 131 -8.58 20.20 -18.36
N THR A 132 -7.91 19.35 -17.59
CA THR A 132 -6.88 18.43 -18.07
C THR A 132 -7.06 17.07 -17.40
N SER A 133 -6.63 16.03 -18.11
CA SER A 133 -6.48 14.71 -17.49
C SER A 133 -5.24 14.72 -16.58
N TRP A 134 -5.35 14.12 -15.41
CA TRP A 134 -4.21 13.87 -14.49
C TRP A 134 -4.23 12.41 -14.08
N PHE A 135 -3.07 11.79 -13.94
CA PHE A 135 -2.93 10.42 -13.44
C PHE A 135 -1.79 10.29 -12.43
N ASP A 136 -2.05 9.45 -11.43
CA ASP A 136 -1.09 8.91 -10.47
C ASP A 136 -1.08 7.38 -10.66
N LEU A 137 0.04 6.80 -11.10
CA LEU A 137 0.20 5.38 -11.37
C LEU A 137 1.31 4.78 -10.49
N GLN A 138 0.93 4.25 -9.32
CA GLN A 138 1.85 3.54 -8.43
C GLN A 138 1.87 2.05 -8.72
N LEU A 139 3.03 1.54 -9.11
CA LEU A 139 3.32 0.12 -9.31
C LEU A 139 4.19 -0.36 -8.14
N LYS A 140 3.77 -1.45 -7.48
CA LYS A 140 4.46 -2.01 -6.31
C LYS A 140 4.65 -3.51 -6.47
N GLN A 141 5.91 -3.92 -6.54
CA GLN A 141 6.34 -5.32 -6.67
C GLN A 141 7.00 -5.79 -5.39
N LYS A 142 6.50 -6.89 -4.81
CA LYS A 142 7.20 -7.64 -3.76
C LYS A 142 8.44 -8.32 -4.36
N VAL A 143 9.62 -8.00 -3.83
CA VAL A 143 10.92 -8.51 -4.30
C VAL A 143 11.62 -9.41 -3.28
N TYR A 144 11.11 -9.46 -2.05
CA TYR A 144 11.56 -10.38 -1.00
C TYR A 144 10.39 -10.66 -0.04
N ASP A 145 10.26 -11.92 0.40
CA ASP A 145 9.24 -12.37 1.37
C ASP A 145 9.68 -13.69 2.03
N GLN A 146 10.41 -13.61 3.14
CA GLN A 146 10.92 -14.76 3.91
C GLN A 146 11.06 -14.40 5.40
N ASP A 147 10.89 -15.37 6.30
CA ASP A 147 11.13 -15.21 7.75
C ASP A 147 10.44 -14.01 8.42
N GLY A 148 9.24 -13.64 7.94
CA GLY A 148 8.48 -12.48 8.41
C GLY A 148 9.03 -11.12 7.95
N LYS A 149 10.04 -11.12 7.07
CA LYS A 149 10.65 -9.94 6.46
C LYS A 149 10.20 -9.81 5.01
N THR A 150 9.81 -8.59 4.61
CA THR A 150 9.39 -8.31 3.24
C THR A 150 10.12 -7.10 2.68
N ALA A 151 10.35 -7.09 1.37
CA ALA A 151 10.83 -5.92 0.64
C ALA A 151 10.00 -5.73 -0.63
N HIS A 152 9.69 -4.47 -0.94
CA HIS A 152 8.92 -4.08 -2.11
C HIS A 152 9.64 -2.97 -2.86
N ALA A 153 9.81 -3.14 -4.17
CA ALA A 153 10.16 -2.05 -5.07
C ALA A 153 8.88 -1.30 -5.44
N VAL A 154 8.92 0.03 -5.36
CA VAL A 154 7.80 0.92 -5.65
C VAL A 154 8.25 1.95 -6.69
N VAL A 155 7.43 2.15 -7.72
CA VAL A 155 7.58 3.20 -8.73
C VAL A 155 6.25 3.91 -8.86
N MET A 156 6.22 5.23 -8.70
CA MET A 156 5.06 6.06 -8.97
C MET A 156 5.36 7.00 -10.13
N LEU A 157 4.66 6.78 -11.23
CA LEU A 157 4.59 7.73 -12.33
C LEU A 157 3.42 8.67 -12.07
N ASP A 158 3.61 9.97 -12.18
CA ASP A 158 2.49 10.92 -12.29
C ASP A 158 2.67 11.83 -13.51
N GLY A 159 1.58 12.49 -13.91
CA GLY A 159 1.59 13.35 -15.08
C GLY A 159 0.24 13.96 -15.42
N ASN A 160 0.31 15.06 -16.16
CA ASN A 160 -0.83 15.74 -16.76
C ASN A 160 -0.91 15.40 -18.26
N VAL A 161 -2.12 15.33 -18.82
CA VAL A 161 -2.36 15.20 -20.25
C VAL A 161 -3.32 16.30 -20.70
N GLY A 162 -2.91 17.02 -21.75
CA GLY A 162 -3.69 18.09 -22.35
C GLY A 162 -4.92 17.58 -23.10
N GLU A 163 -6.07 18.21 -22.85
CA GLU A 163 -7.34 17.91 -23.55
C GLU A 163 -7.65 18.95 -24.66
N GLN A 164 -6.78 19.94 -24.90
CA GLN A 164 -6.98 21.01 -25.88
C GLN A 164 -6.65 20.60 -27.33
N TYR A 165 -5.72 19.65 -27.54
CA TYR A 165 -5.27 19.23 -28.87
C TYR A 165 -5.39 17.71 -29.06
N ASN A 166 -5.56 17.28 -30.32
CA ASN A 166 -5.71 15.86 -30.66
C ASN A 166 -4.40 15.05 -30.59
N ASN A 167 -3.27 15.71 -30.37
CA ASN A 167 -1.96 15.09 -30.23
C ASN A 167 -1.32 15.59 -28.93
N ALA A 168 -1.00 14.65 -28.04
CA ALA A 168 -0.37 14.89 -26.75
C ALA A 168 0.91 14.04 -26.68
N VAL A 169 2.06 14.70 -26.62
CA VAL A 169 3.37 14.07 -26.44
C VAL A 169 3.92 14.44 -25.06
N PHE A 170 4.66 13.53 -24.43
CA PHE A 170 5.30 13.84 -23.15
C PHE A 170 6.49 14.77 -23.36
N ASP A 171 6.37 16.02 -22.93
CA ASP A 171 7.39 17.06 -23.04
C ASP A 171 7.33 18.00 -21.82
N LYS A 172 8.49 18.48 -21.37
CA LYS A 172 8.62 19.46 -20.29
C LYS A 172 8.05 20.84 -20.63
N ASP A 173 7.95 21.17 -21.92
CA ASP A 173 7.51 22.49 -22.40
C ASP A 173 6.02 22.53 -22.81
N THR A 174 5.25 21.46 -22.55
CA THR A 174 3.82 21.39 -22.91
C THR A 174 2.93 21.08 -21.70
N GLU A 175 1.62 21.16 -21.89
CA GLU A 175 0.62 20.69 -20.91
C GLU A 175 0.61 19.15 -20.74
N SER A 176 1.29 18.38 -21.59
CA SER A 176 1.35 16.92 -21.50
C SER A 176 2.71 16.46 -21.00
N ASN A 177 2.77 15.95 -19.77
CA ASN A 177 4.01 15.56 -19.10
C ASN A 177 3.89 14.23 -18.35
N LEU A 178 5.04 13.68 -17.99
CA LEU A 178 5.20 12.40 -17.28
C LEU A 178 6.49 12.47 -16.47
N GLN A 179 6.42 12.12 -15.18
CA GLN A 179 7.58 12.14 -14.28
C GLN A 179 7.57 10.98 -13.28
N PHE A 180 8.75 10.64 -12.76
CA PHE A 180 8.91 9.74 -11.63
C PHE A 180 8.72 10.52 -10.33
N SER A 181 7.55 10.41 -9.71
CA SER A 181 7.27 11.10 -8.45
C SER A 181 7.87 10.35 -7.26
N ASP A 182 7.72 9.02 -7.24
CA ASP A 182 8.41 8.11 -6.33
C ASP A 182 9.18 7.03 -7.11
N ILE A 183 10.35 6.66 -6.62
CA ILE A 183 11.08 5.44 -6.99
C ILE A 183 11.96 5.00 -5.82
N TYR A 184 11.55 3.95 -5.11
CA TYR A 184 12.15 3.53 -3.84
C TYR A 184 12.01 2.04 -3.54
N LEU A 185 12.85 1.55 -2.64
CA LEU A 185 12.68 0.27 -1.96
C LEU A 185 12.09 0.54 -0.57
N THR A 186 11.08 -0.22 -0.16
CA THR A 186 10.55 -0.22 1.21
C THR A 186 10.50 -1.62 1.81
N THR A 187 10.74 -1.74 3.11
CA THR A 187 11.01 -3.01 3.79
C THR A 187 10.32 -3.09 5.16
N LYS A 188 9.94 -4.30 5.58
CA LYS A 188 9.43 -4.61 6.93
C LYS A 188 10.19 -5.78 7.55
N GLY A 189 10.29 -5.81 8.88
CA GLY A 189 10.97 -6.86 9.64
C GLY A 189 12.51 -6.78 9.66
N PHE A 190 13.12 -5.84 8.93
CA PHE A 190 14.59 -5.67 8.88
C PHE A 190 15.14 -4.82 10.04
N LEU A 191 14.31 -3.97 10.66
CA LEU A 191 14.69 -3.18 11.83
C LEU A 191 14.34 -3.94 13.12
N ASN A 192 15.33 -4.54 13.79
CA ASN A 192 15.11 -5.32 15.02
C ASN A 192 14.44 -4.51 16.16
N PHE A 193 14.59 -3.18 16.17
CA PHE A 193 13.97 -2.27 17.14
C PHE A 193 12.58 -1.76 16.75
N ALA A 194 12.15 -2.03 15.50
CA ALA A 194 10.88 -1.58 14.92
C ALA A 194 10.39 -2.56 13.83
N PRO A 195 10.13 -3.85 14.15
CA PRO A 195 9.89 -4.87 13.11
C PRO A 195 8.65 -4.60 12.25
N GLU A 196 7.66 -3.89 12.80
CA GLU A 196 6.41 -3.51 12.13
C GLU A 196 6.51 -2.25 11.26
N ALA A 197 7.59 -1.46 11.41
CA ALA A 197 7.81 -0.22 10.66
C ALA A 197 8.14 -0.47 9.18
N ASP A 198 7.85 0.51 8.33
CA ASP A 198 8.33 0.59 6.95
C ASP A 198 9.69 1.31 6.96
N PHE A 199 10.79 0.64 6.62
CA PHE A 199 12.07 1.30 6.35
C PHE A 199 12.28 1.42 4.84
N TRP A 200 12.50 2.64 4.36
CA TRP A 200 12.62 2.94 2.93
C TRP A 200 13.89 3.72 2.56
N VAL A 201 14.31 3.54 1.31
CA VAL A 201 15.44 4.25 0.67
C VAL A 201 15.10 4.52 -0.80
N GLY A 202 15.27 5.76 -1.25
CA GLY A 202 15.05 6.17 -2.65
C GLY A 202 14.42 7.56 -2.77
N LYS A 203 13.74 7.82 -3.87
CA LYS A 203 12.86 8.99 -4.03
C LYS A 203 11.48 8.64 -3.48
N HIS A 204 11.10 9.25 -2.36
CA HIS A 204 9.78 9.10 -1.76
C HIS A 204 9.37 10.38 -1.00
N TYR A 205 8.07 10.67 -0.93
CA TYR A 205 7.50 11.77 -0.13
C TYR A 205 6.69 11.22 1.06
N LEU A 206 6.91 11.75 2.27
CA LEU A 206 6.07 11.40 3.44
C LEU A 206 4.60 11.86 3.23
N PRO A 207 3.59 11.08 3.70
CA PRO A 207 2.16 11.30 3.44
C PRO A 207 1.69 12.76 3.60
N LYS A 208 1.28 13.36 2.48
CA LYS A 208 0.87 14.78 2.39
C LYS A 208 -0.54 14.95 3.00
N TYR A 209 -0.76 16.03 3.74
CA TYR A 209 -2.13 16.41 4.18
C TYR A 209 -2.79 17.29 3.13
N GLU A 210 -4.04 17.00 2.78
CA GLU A 210 -4.73 17.63 1.65
C GLU A 210 -6.20 17.97 1.94
N ILE A 211 -6.61 19.15 1.47
CA ILE A 211 -8.02 19.55 1.37
C ILE A 211 -8.51 19.18 -0.04
N GLN A 212 -9.04 17.95 -0.18
CA GLN A 212 -9.34 17.34 -1.48
C GLN A 212 -10.22 18.20 -2.41
N MET A 213 -11.17 18.95 -1.85
CA MET A 213 -12.08 19.83 -2.61
C MET A 213 -11.36 21.00 -3.30
N LEU A 214 -10.16 21.37 -2.84
CA LEU A 214 -9.36 22.48 -3.35
C LEU A 214 -8.12 22.04 -4.15
N ASP A 215 -7.75 20.74 -4.10
CA ASP A 215 -6.39 20.24 -4.42
C ASP A 215 -5.28 20.98 -3.63
N TRP A 216 -5.58 21.36 -2.39
CA TRP A 216 -4.64 22.14 -1.56
C TRP A 216 -3.93 21.25 -0.55
N LYS A 217 -2.65 20.99 -0.82
CA LYS A 217 -1.74 20.10 -0.08
C LYS A 217 -0.86 20.94 0.87
N SER A 218 -1.13 20.90 2.18
CA SER A 218 -0.62 21.86 3.18
C SER A 218 0.79 21.59 3.71
N VAL A 219 1.16 20.31 3.82
CA VAL A 219 2.49 19.87 4.26
C VAL A 219 3.10 19.01 3.15
N ARG A 220 4.25 19.43 2.65
CA ARG A 220 5.02 18.73 1.63
C ARG A 220 6.47 18.61 2.09
N THR A 221 6.98 17.39 2.17
CA THR A 221 8.42 17.16 2.06
C THR A 221 8.72 17.20 0.57
N GLU A 222 9.41 18.24 0.09
CA GLU A 222 9.93 18.22 -1.29
C GLU A 222 11.20 17.36 -1.29
N SER A 223 11.17 16.24 -2.02
CA SER A 223 12.11 15.13 -1.88
C SER A 223 12.71 14.72 -3.21
N GLY A 224 14.03 14.86 -3.33
CA GLY A 224 14.82 14.32 -4.44
C GLY A 224 15.15 12.86 -4.18
N ALA A 225 16.02 12.59 -3.19
CA ALA A 225 16.33 11.24 -2.71
C ALA A 225 16.58 11.27 -1.20
N GLY A 226 16.29 10.18 -0.50
CA GLY A 226 16.46 10.09 0.94
C GLY A 226 16.25 8.69 1.50
N LEU A 227 16.07 8.64 2.81
CA LEU A 227 15.69 7.45 3.55
C LEU A 227 14.78 7.82 4.72
N GLY A 228 13.96 6.87 5.17
CA GLY A 228 13.02 7.12 6.26
C GLY A 228 12.52 5.85 6.94
N ILE A 229 11.92 6.06 8.11
CA ILE A 229 11.17 5.07 8.88
C ILE A 229 9.74 5.60 9.00
N GLU A 230 8.77 4.82 8.59
CA GLU A 230 7.34 5.14 8.69
C GLU A 230 6.57 4.06 9.44
N ASN A 231 5.40 4.42 9.95
CA ASN A 231 4.50 3.53 10.69
C ASN A 231 5.10 2.91 11.97
N TRP A 232 6.25 3.39 12.46
CA TRP A 232 6.89 2.87 13.67
C TRP A 232 6.00 3.10 14.88
N LYS A 233 5.63 2.03 15.58
CA LYS A 233 4.63 2.08 16.65
C LYS A 233 5.27 2.53 17.95
N MET A 234 5.11 3.81 18.28
CA MET A 234 5.61 4.41 19.52
C MET A 234 4.46 4.69 20.49
N GLY A 235 4.29 3.78 21.46
CA GLY A 235 3.23 3.87 22.47
C GLY A 235 1.82 3.80 21.86
N PRO A 236 0.94 4.81 22.07
CA PRO A 236 -0.39 4.86 21.47
C PRO A 236 -0.38 5.33 20.00
N GLY A 237 0.74 5.87 19.51
CA GLY A 237 0.84 6.50 18.20
C GLY A 237 1.68 5.73 17.17
N LYS A 238 1.78 6.33 16.00
CA LYS A 238 2.81 6.04 14.99
C LYS A 238 3.75 7.23 14.92
N PHE A 239 5.02 6.97 14.63
CA PHE A 239 6.05 7.97 14.40
C PHE A 239 6.65 7.76 13.00
N ASN A 240 6.80 8.84 12.26
CA ASN A 240 7.43 8.87 10.95
C ASN A 240 8.63 9.82 10.99
N VAL A 241 9.76 9.41 10.44
CA VAL A 241 10.97 10.25 10.32
C VAL A 241 11.66 9.99 8.99
N ALA A 242 12.02 11.06 8.27
CA ALA A 242 12.77 10.97 7.03
C ALA A 242 13.89 12.02 6.96
N VAL A 243 15.02 11.62 6.35
CA VAL A 243 16.08 12.55 5.92
C VAL A 243 16.09 12.54 4.40
N VAL A 244 15.85 13.68 3.79
CA VAL A 244 15.79 13.83 2.32
C VAL A 244 16.72 14.93 1.83
N ARG A 245 17.23 14.74 0.62
CA ARG A 245 18.00 15.70 -0.15
C ARG A 245 17.13 16.31 -1.25
N GLN A 246 17.30 17.61 -1.46
CA GLN A 246 16.92 18.31 -2.69
C GLN A 246 18.12 19.15 -3.14
N ASP A 247 18.26 19.38 -4.44
CA ASP A 247 19.27 20.33 -4.95
C ASP A 247 18.54 21.51 -5.59
N LEU A 248 18.93 22.72 -5.23
CA LEU A 248 18.29 23.97 -5.66
C LEU A 248 19.26 24.80 -6.50
N ASN A 249 18.79 25.30 -7.64
CA ASN A 249 19.54 26.23 -8.49
C ASN A 249 19.43 27.65 -7.91
N ALA A 250 20.30 27.98 -6.96
CA ALA A 250 20.42 29.34 -6.46
C ALA A 250 21.02 30.25 -7.54
N ARG A 251 20.48 31.45 -7.69
CA ARG A 251 21.13 32.48 -8.51
C ARG A 251 22.39 32.95 -7.79
N ALA A 252 23.47 33.18 -8.54
CA ALA A 252 24.69 33.73 -7.98
C ALA A 252 24.45 35.09 -7.31
N LEU A 253 25.22 35.41 -6.26
CA LEU A 253 25.17 36.73 -5.61
C LEU A 253 25.73 37.85 -6.51
N ASP A 254 26.51 37.51 -7.53
CA ASP A 254 27.09 38.46 -8.47
C ASP A 254 26.22 38.58 -9.73
N TYR A 255 25.60 39.76 -9.87
CA TYR A 255 24.47 40.04 -10.77
C TYR A 255 24.89 40.28 -12.23
N ASP A 256 26.10 40.80 -12.46
CA ASP A 256 26.59 41.19 -13.80
C ASP A 256 27.39 40.08 -14.50
N THR A 257 28.24 39.36 -13.76
CA THR A 257 29.36 38.63 -14.40
C THR A 257 29.06 37.17 -14.75
N SER A 258 28.09 36.54 -14.09
CA SER A 258 28.06 35.07 -13.97
C SER A 258 27.21 34.34 -15.00
N GLY A 259 25.99 34.81 -15.29
CA GLY A 259 25.01 34.14 -16.18
C GLY A 259 24.54 32.74 -15.73
N ASN A 260 25.07 32.22 -14.62
CA ASN A 260 24.97 30.82 -14.20
C ASN A 260 24.31 30.70 -12.83
N SER A 261 23.46 29.68 -12.65
CA SER A 261 22.97 29.28 -11.33
C SER A 261 23.99 28.40 -10.60
N LEU A 262 24.26 28.68 -9.34
CA LEU A 262 24.97 27.78 -8.45
C LEU A 262 24.01 26.70 -7.95
N GLN A 263 24.28 25.44 -8.22
CA GLN A 263 23.55 24.34 -7.59
C GLN A 263 23.97 24.23 -6.13
N ILE A 264 23.02 24.40 -5.21
CA ILE A 264 23.20 24.24 -3.76
C ILE A 264 22.47 22.98 -3.33
N ASN A 265 23.18 22.09 -2.63
CA ASN A 265 22.57 20.94 -1.98
C ASN A 265 21.87 21.37 -0.69
N THR A 266 20.58 21.04 -0.56
CA THR A 266 19.82 21.15 0.69
C THR A 266 19.46 19.76 1.23
N ASN A 267 19.36 19.66 2.55
CA ASN A 267 18.95 18.44 3.23
C ASN A 267 17.91 18.82 4.28
N ALA A 268 16.82 18.06 4.37
CA ALA A 268 15.72 18.29 5.30
C ALA A 268 15.49 17.06 6.18
N LEU A 269 15.13 17.32 7.43
CA LEU A 269 14.67 16.33 8.40
C LEU A 269 13.18 16.58 8.64
N ASP A 270 12.34 15.60 8.34
CA ASP A 270 10.89 15.65 8.50
C ASP A 270 10.49 14.61 9.57
N ILE A 271 9.64 15.01 10.51
CA ILE A 271 9.25 14.24 11.70
C ILE A 271 7.75 14.45 11.94
N ARG A 272 6.97 13.37 12.09
CA ARG A 272 5.50 13.40 12.23
C ARG A 272 4.99 12.31 13.17
#